data_AF-A0ABD5T4C9-F1
#
_entry.id   AF-A0ABD5T4C9-F1
#
_cell.length_a   1.000
_cell.length_b   1.000
_cell.length_c   1.000
_cell.angle_alpha   90.00
_cell.angle_beta   90.00
_cell.angle_gamma   90.00
#
_symmetry.space_group_name_H-M   'P 1'
#
loop_
_entity.id
_entity.type
_entity.pdbx_description
1 polymer ?
#
loop_
_entity_poly.entity_id
_entity_poly.type
_entity_poly.pdbx_seq_one_letter_code
_entity_poly.pdbx_strand_id
1 'polypeptide(L)'
;MYDRNRFVAVTGDHLERTPAEITSGDRLLNELEAEYASVSSETPDRTIAEPQRSRDELHEIETTSDIQDIFDAINQTRPSDIRMRSTQTREHGDGTYSYDPSWVHSESGTRLGVLDDVWIYRKGMIALDALQLVALEEGIIANEREYPEGRDFWEAVGALRGRGAHIPKFESSNEPLSESSETDPGAEINKWKVAKKINYGDRVRTYVHPYDRDYQERLALELTPVIIDTVESLYLSPAVAYRTAELYAKGHAAGVVPGAAHESSVGAALRIAAIEAGTPRPLADIADTVEEDPTSIRNKFQRIMKETSLSETLDVSDLIVDPVDYVPYIARHLGVTDDTSLRNSVCELLTQEEHGGGSNPISEVAAAFYVAMKQSDNYSITQEDIARAAEISEVTIRNNYRKYTGSP
;
A
#
# COMPACT_ATOMS: atom_id res chain seq x y z
N MET A 1 -31.32 -4.77 -16.94
CA MET A 1 -32.79 -4.64 -17.08
C MET A 1 -33.46 -5.74 -16.26
N TYR A 2 -33.72 -5.49 -14.98
CA TYR A 2 -35.09 -5.33 -14.50
C TYR A 2 -35.06 -4.46 -13.24
N ASP A 3 -35.75 -3.35 -13.40
CA ASP A 3 -36.16 -2.36 -12.42
C ASP A 3 -37.24 -2.99 -11.51
N ARG A 4 -37.08 -2.89 -10.19
CA ARG A 4 -38.16 -3.22 -9.24
C ARG A 4 -38.41 -2.02 -8.35
N ASN A 5 -39.19 -1.09 -8.90
CA ASN A 5 -39.91 -0.06 -8.16
C ASN A 5 -40.60 -0.67 -6.94
N ARG A 6 -40.15 -0.29 -5.74
CA ARG A 6 -40.89 -0.53 -4.50
C ARG A 6 -42.04 0.48 -4.44
N PHE A 7 -43.27 -0.01 -4.53
CA PHE A 7 -44.47 0.80 -4.32
C PHE A 7 -44.84 0.79 -2.83
N VAL A 8 -45.05 1.97 -2.24
CA VAL A 8 -45.68 2.13 -0.94
C VAL A 8 -47.10 2.63 -1.18
N ALA A 9 -48.10 1.82 -0.83
CA ALA A 9 -49.50 2.22 -0.86
C ALA A 9 -49.93 2.60 0.57
N VAL A 10 -50.35 3.85 0.77
CA VAL A 10 -50.93 4.32 2.03
C VAL A 10 -52.45 4.35 1.86
N THR A 11 -53.18 3.65 2.72
CA THR A 11 -54.65 3.64 2.71
C THR A 11 -55.20 4.70 3.66
N GLY A 12 -55.89 5.72 3.11
CA GLY A 12 -56.57 6.78 3.85
C GLY A 12 -57.30 7.74 2.91
N ASP A 13 -58.24 8.54 3.43
CA ASP A 13 -58.96 9.53 2.63
C ASP A 13 -58.02 10.63 2.14
N HIS A 14 -58.08 10.92 0.84
CA HIS A 14 -57.22 11.90 0.19
C HIS A 14 -57.54 13.32 0.66
N LEU A 15 -56.55 14.00 1.26
CA LEU A 15 -56.70 15.38 1.72
C LEU A 15 -56.92 16.33 0.52
N GLU A 16 -57.91 17.22 0.61
CA GLU A 16 -58.16 18.23 -0.42
C GLU A 16 -56.92 19.12 -0.60
N ARG A 17 -56.53 19.34 -1.86
CA ARG A 17 -55.36 20.11 -2.33
C ARG A 17 -54.01 19.38 -2.31
N THR A 18 -53.97 18.09 -2.02
CA THR A 18 -52.78 17.25 -2.26
C THR A 18 -52.77 16.69 -3.69
N PRO A 19 -51.61 16.46 -4.33
CA PRO A 19 -51.55 15.93 -5.70
C PRO A 19 -52.07 14.49 -5.79
N ALA A 20 -52.89 14.20 -6.79
CA ALA A 20 -53.51 12.88 -7.00
C ALA A 20 -52.64 11.89 -7.80
N GLU A 21 -51.45 12.32 -8.25
CA GLU A 21 -50.51 11.50 -9.01
C GLU A 21 -49.20 11.33 -8.22
N ILE A 22 -48.68 10.11 -8.20
CA ILE A 22 -47.39 9.79 -7.56
C ILE A 22 -46.28 10.23 -8.52
N THR A 23 -45.54 11.27 -8.16
CA THR A 23 -44.29 11.62 -8.84
C THR A 23 -43.22 10.56 -8.52
N SER A 24 -42.48 10.07 -9.52
CA SER A 24 -41.34 9.17 -9.28
C SER A 24 -40.40 9.76 -8.23
N GLY A 25 -40.04 8.93 -7.25
CA GLY A 25 -39.24 9.32 -6.07
C GLY A 25 -37.90 9.96 -6.39
N ASP A 26 -37.43 9.84 -7.64
CA ASP A 26 -36.19 10.43 -8.13
C ASP A 26 -36.12 11.94 -7.91
N ARG A 27 -37.24 12.67 -8.03
CA ARG A 27 -37.20 14.13 -7.84
C ARG A 27 -37.07 14.54 -6.38
N LEU A 28 -37.73 13.81 -5.48
CA LEU A 28 -37.64 14.01 -4.03
C LEU A 28 -36.28 13.55 -3.51
N LEU A 29 -35.76 12.43 -4.03
CA LEU A 29 -34.41 11.93 -3.75
C LEU A 29 -33.35 12.92 -4.23
N ASN A 30 -33.45 13.44 -5.46
CA ASN A 30 -32.53 14.45 -5.98
C ASN A 30 -32.64 15.79 -5.23
N GLU A 31 -33.83 16.19 -4.78
CA GLU A 31 -34.03 17.39 -3.95
C GLU A 31 -33.45 17.19 -2.54
N LEU A 32 -33.65 16.02 -1.91
CA LEU A 32 -33.04 15.66 -0.61
C LEU A 32 -31.52 15.49 -0.72
N GLU A 33 -31.02 14.92 -1.80
CA GLU A 33 -29.60 14.79 -2.09
C GLU A 33 -29.00 16.19 -2.33
N ALA A 34 -29.66 17.08 -3.05
CA ALA A 34 -29.21 18.46 -3.18
C ALA A 34 -29.25 19.25 -1.85
N GLU A 35 -30.26 19.01 -1.00
CA GLU A 35 -30.46 19.69 0.28
C GLU A 35 -29.54 19.16 1.40
N TYR A 36 -29.23 17.86 1.40
CA TYR A 36 -28.48 17.20 2.47
C TYR A 36 -27.11 16.62 2.06
N ALA A 37 -26.76 16.52 0.76
CA ALA A 37 -25.42 16.07 0.35
C ALA A 37 -24.31 17.02 0.83
N SER A 38 -24.64 18.30 1.05
CA SER A 38 -23.68 19.27 1.59
C SER A 38 -23.47 19.20 3.12
N VAL A 39 -24.26 18.40 3.84
CA VAL A 39 -24.13 18.23 5.31
C VAL A 39 -23.21 17.04 5.67
N SER A 40 -22.81 16.21 4.70
CA SER A 40 -21.91 15.06 4.94
C SER A 40 -20.44 15.32 4.59
N SER A 41 -20.06 16.55 4.23
CA SER A 41 -18.69 16.88 3.78
C SER A 41 -17.58 16.73 4.84
N GLU A 42 -17.90 16.29 6.06
CA GLU A 42 -16.93 16.04 7.14
C GLU A 42 -16.92 14.59 7.66
N THR A 43 -17.60 13.64 7.01
CA THR A 43 -17.45 12.22 7.33
C THR A 43 -17.02 11.50 6.04
N PRO A 44 -15.86 10.83 6.00
CA PRO A 44 -15.48 10.07 4.82
C PRO A 44 -16.56 9.02 4.57
N ASP A 45 -17.20 9.10 3.41
CA ASP A 45 -18.13 8.09 2.92
C ASP A 45 -17.33 6.80 2.71
N ARG A 46 -17.17 6.00 3.77
CA ARG A 46 -16.53 4.69 3.70
C ARG A 46 -17.62 3.69 3.38
N THR A 47 -17.58 3.21 2.14
CA THR A 47 -18.34 2.08 1.64
C THR A 47 -18.28 0.93 2.65
N ILE A 48 -19.42 0.56 3.21
CA ILE A 48 -19.61 -0.69 3.94
C ILE A 48 -19.43 -1.81 2.90
N ALA A 49 -18.20 -2.29 2.73
CA ALA A 49 -17.91 -3.43 1.87
C ALA A 49 -18.54 -4.67 2.50
N GLU A 50 -19.29 -5.45 1.70
CA GLU A 50 -19.80 -6.74 2.16
C GLU A 50 -18.62 -7.67 2.47
N PRO A 51 -18.62 -8.34 3.64
CA PRO A 51 -17.51 -9.21 4.02
C PRO A 51 -17.33 -10.36 3.03
N GLN A 52 -16.09 -10.66 2.66
CA GLN A 52 -15.74 -11.68 1.66
C GLN A 52 -15.83 -13.10 2.21
N ARG A 53 -15.59 -13.26 3.52
CA ARG A 53 -15.84 -14.51 4.26
C ARG A 53 -16.96 -14.35 5.25
N SER A 54 -17.75 -15.42 5.37
CA SER A 54 -18.78 -15.47 6.40
C SER A 54 -18.13 -15.50 7.79
N ARG A 55 -18.87 -15.01 8.77
CA ARG A 55 -18.48 -15.04 10.18
C ARG A 55 -18.06 -16.44 10.66
N ASP A 56 -18.76 -17.49 10.24
CA ASP A 56 -18.45 -18.86 10.63
C ASP A 56 -17.10 -19.33 10.05
N GLU A 57 -16.80 -18.99 8.80
CA GLU A 57 -15.51 -19.31 8.17
C GLU A 57 -14.35 -18.57 8.85
N LEU A 58 -14.55 -17.32 9.27
CA LEU A 58 -13.52 -16.54 10.00
C LEU A 58 -13.30 -17.04 11.43
N HIS A 59 -14.31 -17.66 12.05
CA HIS A 59 -14.18 -18.28 13.36
C HIS A 59 -13.31 -19.55 13.35
N GLU A 60 -13.11 -20.19 12.20
CA GLU A 60 -12.26 -21.36 12.06
C GLU A 60 -10.77 -21.01 11.83
N ILE A 61 -10.46 -19.73 11.60
CA ILE A 61 -9.13 -19.27 11.23
C ILE A 61 -8.44 -18.60 12.42
N GLU A 62 -7.37 -19.22 12.92
CA GLU A 62 -6.56 -18.64 14.01
C GLU A 62 -5.54 -17.63 13.51
N THR A 63 -4.92 -17.88 12.35
CA THR A 63 -3.90 -17.03 11.72
C THR A 63 -4.16 -16.86 10.23
N THR A 64 -3.84 -15.68 9.69
CA THR A 64 -4.04 -15.35 8.27
C THR A 64 -2.92 -14.47 7.73
N SER A 65 -2.57 -14.65 6.46
CA SER A 65 -1.69 -13.76 5.70
C SER A 65 -2.46 -12.74 4.85
N ASP A 66 -3.79 -12.81 4.85
CA ASP A 66 -4.68 -11.89 4.14
C ASP A 66 -5.23 -10.85 5.12
N ILE A 67 -4.96 -9.58 4.84
CA ILE A 67 -5.44 -8.48 5.69
C ILE A 67 -6.96 -8.31 5.58
N GLN A 68 -7.59 -8.78 4.49
CA GLN A 68 -9.04 -8.73 4.33
C GLN A 68 -9.77 -9.59 5.37
N ASP A 69 -9.20 -10.71 5.78
CA ASP A 69 -9.76 -11.54 6.86
C ASP A 69 -9.86 -10.77 8.19
N ILE A 70 -8.91 -9.85 8.43
CA ILE A 70 -8.93 -8.98 9.61
C ILE A 70 -10.05 -7.94 9.50
N PHE A 71 -10.18 -7.29 8.35
CA PHE A 71 -11.24 -6.29 8.13
C PHE A 71 -12.64 -6.92 8.13
N ASP A 72 -12.81 -8.08 7.53
CA ASP A 72 -14.08 -8.80 7.51
C ASP A 72 -14.49 -9.27 8.92
N ALA A 73 -13.52 -9.70 9.74
CA ALA A 73 -13.77 -10.07 11.12
C ALA A 73 -14.19 -8.85 11.97
N ILE A 74 -13.57 -7.69 11.74
CA ILE A 74 -13.94 -6.43 12.41
C ILE A 74 -15.35 -6.00 11.99
N ASN A 75 -15.64 -5.97 10.68
CA ASN A 75 -16.95 -5.54 10.15
C ASN A 75 -18.10 -6.44 10.60
N GLN A 76 -17.82 -7.72 10.86
CA GLN A 76 -18.82 -8.69 11.33
C GLN A 76 -18.90 -8.81 12.86
N THR A 77 -18.10 -8.02 13.59
CA THR A 77 -18.13 -7.98 15.05
C THR A 77 -19.38 -7.23 15.52
N ARG A 78 -20.25 -7.92 16.26
CA ARG A 78 -21.50 -7.37 16.79
C ARG A 78 -21.32 -6.85 18.23
N PRO A 79 -22.25 -6.00 18.71
CA PRO A 79 -22.28 -5.58 20.11
C PRO A 79 -22.27 -6.71 21.13
N SER A 80 -22.85 -7.88 20.80
CA SER A 80 -22.84 -9.06 21.66
C SER A 80 -21.48 -9.74 21.78
N ASP A 81 -20.58 -9.49 20.82
CA ASP A 81 -19.31 -10.23 20.70
C ASP A 81 -18.20 -9.60 21.54
N ILE A 82 -18.42 -8.38 22.04
CA ILE A 82 -17.41 -7.60 22.74
C ILE A 82 -17.92 -7.03 24.05
N ARG A 83 -17.00 -6.84 25.00
CA ARG A 83 -17.26 -6.10 26.24
C ARG A 83 -17.04 -4.61 26.00
N MET A 84 -18.09 -3.82 26.25
CA MET A 84 -18.04 -2.35 26.24
C MET A 84 -17.67 -1.79 27.62
N ARG A 85 -16.90 -0.70 27.67
CA ARG A 85 -16.66 0.09 28.89
C ARG A 85 -17.75 1.12 29.14
N SER A 86 -18.38 1.59 28.07
CA SER A 86 -19.52 2.50 28.15
C SER A 86 -20.64 1.87 28.97
N THR A 87 -21.25 2.65 29.86
CA THR A 87 -22.24 2.14 30.83
C THR A 87 -23.63 2.21 30.24
N GLN A 88 -24.37 1.10 30.21
CA GLN A 88 -25.77 1.12 29.76
C GLN A 88 -26.63 1.94 30.73
N THR A 89 -27.30 2.98 30.22
CA THR A 89 -28.11 3.90 31.02
C THR A 89 -29.60 3.75 30.79
N ARG A 90 -30.01 3.31 29.59
CA ARG A 90 -31.42 3.09 29.25
C ARG A 90 -31.59 1.90 28.32
N GLU A 91 -32.71 1.23 28.48
CA GLU A 91 -33.26 0.22 27.58
C GLU A 91 -34.61 0.73 27.10
N HIS A 92 -34.84 0.68 25.79
CA HIS A 92 -36.08 1.15 25.17
C HIS A 92 -36.95 -0.05 24.75
N GLY A 93 -38.26 0.14 24.72
CA GLY A 93 -39.21 -0.94 24.38
C GLY A 93 -39.16 -1.42 22.93
N ASP A 94 -38.35 -0.77 22.09
CA ASP A 94 -38.08 -1.13 20.69
C ASP A 94 -36.84 -2.01 20.52
N GLY A 95 -36.18 -2.40 21.62
CA GLY A 95 -34.96 -3.21 21.60
C GLY A 95 -33.67 -2.39 21.44
N THR A 96 -33.74 -1.05 21.44
CA THR A 96 -32.55 -0.20 21.42
C THR A 96 -32.00 0.04 22.81
N TYR A 97 -30.67 0.16 22.89
CA TYR A 97 -29.96 0.43 24.13
C TYR A 97 -29.25 1.78 24.06
N SER A 98 -29.23 2.51 25.18
CA SER A 98 -28.46 3.75 25.30
C SER A 98 -27.37 3.58 26.34
N TYR A 99 -26.20 4.11 26.03
CA TYR A 99 -24.99 4.04 26.81
C TYR A 99 -24.42 5.44 27.07
N ASP A 100 -23.80 5.58 28.24
CA ASP A 100 -22.93 6.70 28.57
C ASP A 100 -21.51 6.38 28.09
N PRO A 101 -21.00 7.06 27.04
CA PRO A 101 -19.70 6.76 26.47
C PRO A 101 -18.58 7.01 27.47
N SER A 102 -17.68 6.05 27.65
CA SER A 102 -16.61 6.17 28.67
C SER A 102 -15.54 7.22 28.34
N TRP A 103 -15.46 7.66 27.08
CA TRP A 103 -14.43 8.59 26.59
C TRP A 103 -14.86 10.06 26.64
N VAL A 104 -16.15 10.36 26.88
CA VAL A 104 -16.65 11.74 26.88
C VAL A 104 -17.76 11.93 27.90
N HIS A 105 -17.73 13.04 28.63
CA HIS A 105 -18.77 13.34 29.60
C HIS A 105 -20.11 13.68 28.91
N SER A 106 -21.15 12.89 29.16
CA SER A 106 -22.51 13.12 28.67
C SER A 106 -23.47 13.51 29.80
N GLU A 107 -23.98 14.74 29.80
CA GLU A 107 -24.98 15.19 30.77
C GLU A 107 -26.27 14.34 30.74
N SER A 108 -26.66 13.86 29.56
CA SER A 108 -27.84 12.99 29.42
C SER A 108 -27.55 11.50 29.67
N GLY A 109 -26.27 11.09 29.67
CA GLY A 109 -25.83 9.69 29.74
C GLY A 109 -26.27 8.82 28.55
N THR A 110 -26.74 9.38 27.43
CA THR A 110 -27.34 8.62 26.31
C THR A 110 -26.70 8.94 24.96
N ARG A 111 -25.42 9.29 24.93
CA ARG A 111 -24.75 9.75 23.69
C ARG A 111 -24.36 8.62 22.75
N LEU A 112 -24.19 7.41 23.28
CA LEU A 112 -23.96 6.22 22.49
C LEU A 112 -25.25 5.39 22.45
N GLY A 113 -25.70 5.04 21.26
CA GLY A 113 -26.82 4.14 21.04
C GLY A 113 -26.35 2.84 20.42
N VAL A 114 -27.01 1.74 20.73
CA VAL A 114 -26.90 0.48 19.99
C VAL A 114 -28.27 0.15 19.42
N LEU A 115 -28.32 0.00 18.10
CA LEU A 115 -29.50 -0.40 17.34
C LEU A 115 -29.08 -1.60 16.48
N ASP A 116 -29.72 -2.74 16.72
CA ASP A 116 -29.34 -4.03 16.14
C ASP A 116 -27.83 -4.30 16.33
N ASP A 117 -27.07 -4.32 15.23
CA ASP A 117 -25.63 -4.60 15.21
C ASP A 117 -24.78 -3.32 15.02
N VAL A 118 -25.36 -2.13 15.17
CA VAL A 118 -24.69 -0.85 14.87
C VAL A 118 -24.57 0.04 16.11
N TRP A 119 -23.38 0.59 16.33
CA TRP A 119 -23.14 1.64 17.31
C TRP A 119 -23.34 3.02 16.68
N ILE A 120 -24.11 3.87 17.34
CA ILE A 120 -24.42 5.22 16.84
C ILE A 120 -24.04 6.23 17.91
N TYR A 121 -23.05 7.07 17.61
CA TYR A 121 -22.74 8.24 18.39
C TYR A 121 -23.67 9.40 17.99
N ARG A 122 -24.62 9.71 18.87
CA ARG A 122 -25.76 10.61 18.55
C ARG A 122 -25.33 12.06 18.34
N LYS A 123 -24.21 12.49 18.94
CA LYS A 123 -23.68 13.84 18.73
C LYS A 123 -22.92 13.85 17.41
N GLY A 124 -23.59 14.30 16.35
CA GLY A 124 -23.06 14.27 14.98
C GLY A 124 -23.55 13.07 14.16
N MET A 125 -24.39 12.20 14.73
CA MET A 125 -24.99 11.04 14.05
C MET A 125 -23.97 10.15 13.34
N ILE A 126 -22.88 9.83 14.04
CA ILE A 126 -21.76 9.07 13.51
C ILE A 126 -22.01 7.58 13.80
N ALA A 127 -22.02 6.75 12.76
CA ALA A 127 -21.97 5.30 12.92
C ALA A 127 -20.53 4.88 13.26
N LEU A 128 -20.38 4.10 14.33
CA LEU A 128 -19.09 3.57 14.76
C LEU A 128 -19.07 2.06 14.46
N ASP A 129 -17.95 1.56 13.97
CA ASP A 129 -17.68 0.12 13.95
C ASP A 129 -17.11 -0.35 15.30
N ALA A 130 -16.94 -1.67 15.44
CA ALA A 130 -16.44 -2.26 16.68
C ALA A 130 -15.01 -1.79 17.03
N LEU A 131 -14.17 -1.57 16.01
CA LEU A 131 -12.77 -1.18 16.19
C LEU A 131 -12.67 0.27 16.67
N GLN A 132 -13.40 1.18 16.03
CA GLN A 132 -13.44 2.60 16.33
C GLN A 132 -14.04 2.85 17.72
N LEU A 133 -15.10 2.12 18.09
CA LEU A 133 -15.64 2.16 19.45
C LEU A 133 -14.57 1.77 20.48
N VAL A 134 -13.89 0.63 20.28
CA VAL A 134 -12.86 0.17 21.21
C VAL A 134 -11.68 1.15 21.24
N ALA A 135 -11.28 1.69 20.10
CA ALA A 135 -10.22 2.69 20.02
C ALA A 135 -10.56 3.97 20.82
N LEU A 136 -11.81 4.45 20.76
CA LEU A 136 -12.29 5.56 21.58
C LEU A 136 -12.25 5.22 23.08
N GLU A 137 -12.73 4.03 23.45
CA GLU A 137 -12.79 3.61 24.86
C GLU A 137 -11.42 3.31 25.48
N GLU A 138 -10.42 2.97 24.66
CA GLU A 138 -9.02 2.82 25.07
C GLU A 138 -8.22 4.13 24.99
N GLY A 139 -8.77 5.19 24.37
CA GLY A 139 -8.07 6.45 24.16
C GLY A 139 -6.97 6.37 23.09
N ILE A 140 -7.07 5.40 22.19
CA ILE A 140 -6.17 5.21 21.04
C ILE A 140 -6.43 6.31 19.99
N ILE A 141 -7.69 6.69 19.80
CA ILE A 141 -8.08 7.84 18.98
C ILE A 141 -8.72 8.93 19.83
N ALA A 142 -8.58 10.19 19.42
CA ALA A 142 -8.94 11.33 20.25
C ALA A 142 -10.41 11.75 20.08
N ASN A 143 -11.03 11.45 18.94
CA ASN A 143 -12.43 11.82 18.66
C ASN A 143 -13.11 10.86 17.67
N GLU A 144 -14.44 10.96 17.59
CA GLU A 144 -15.30 10.02 16.88
C GLU A 144 -15.24 10.13 15.35
N ARG A 145 -14.47 11.08 14.80
CA ARG A 145 -14.24 11.21 13.35
C ARG A 145 -12.91 10.60 12.91
N GLU A 146 -12.04 10.27 13.86
CA GLU A 146 -10.78 9.59 13.59
C GLU A 146 -10.99 8.08 13.49
N TYR A 147 -10.09 7.42 12.75
CA TYR A 147 -10.02 5.97 12.68
C TYR A 147 -8.58 5.56 13.03
N PRO A 148 -8.37 4.48 13.80
CA PRO A 148 -7.03 4.07 14.16
C PRO A 148 -6.26 3.61 12.91
N GLU A 149 -5.03 4.10 12.74
CA GLU A 149 -4.17 3.83 11.57
C GLU A 149 -2.78 3.33 12.00
N GLY A 150 -2.08 2.59 11.15
CA GLY A 150 -0.72 2.11 11.42
C GLY A 150 -0.60 1.32 12.72
N ARG A 151 0.20 1.81 13.67
CA ARG A 151 0.37 1.17 14.99
C ARG A 151 -0.92 1.20 15.81
N ASP A 152 -1.63 2.31 15.77
CA ASP A 152 -2.85 2.53 16.54
C ASP A 152 -3.96 1.58 16.08
N PHE A 153 -3.98 1.25 14.76
CA PHE A 153 -4.85 0.21 14.21
C PHE A 153 -4.60 -1.15 14.87
N TRP A 154 -3.35 -1.61 14.91
CA TRP A 154 -3.01 -2.92 15.49
C TRP A 154 -3.21 -2.96 17.01
N GLU A 155 -2.96 -1.85 17.70
CA GLU A 155 -3.29 -1.70 19.12
C GLU A 155 -4.79 -1.84 19.36
N ALA A 156 -5.62 -1.18 18.55
CA ALA A 156 -7.07 -1.28 18.60
C ALA A 156 -7.56 -2.70 18.27
N VAL A 157 -6.98 -3.37 17.26
CA VAL A 157 -7.32 -4.78 16.92
C VAL A 157 -6.96 -5.70 18.08
N GLY A 158 -5.82 -5.47 18.74
CA GLY A 158 -5.41 -6.18 19.94
C GLY A 158 -6.42 -6.00 21.09
N ALA A 159 -6.82 -4.76 21.36
CA ALA A 159 -7.81 -4.44 22.38
C ALA A 159 -9.18 -5.06 22.07
N LEU A 160 -9.62 -5.00 20.81
CA LEU A 160 -10.88 -5.56 20.34
C LEU A 160 -10.91 -7.09 20.52
N ARG A 161 -9.82 -7.78 20.17
CA ARG A 161 -9.64 -9.22 20.44
C ARG A 161 -9.68 -9.52 21.94
N GLY A 162 -8.99 -8.71 22.75
CA GLY A 162 -8.98 -8.85 24.22
C GLY A 162 -10.37 -8.68 24.86
N ARG A 163 -11.29 -8.01 24.17
CA ARG A 163 -12.67 -7.77 24.62
C ARG A 163 -13.67 -8.84 24.18
N GLY A 164 -13.24 -9.82 23.38
CA GLY A 164 -14.05 -10.98 23.00
C GLY A 164 -14.21 -11.20 21.50
N ALA A 165 -13.82 -10.23 20.65
CA ALA A 165 -13.94 -10.38 19.20
C ALA A 165 -13.00 -11.48 18.68
N HIS A 166 -13.54 -12.37 17.85
CA HIS A 166 -12.73 -13.38 17.18
C HIS A 166 -12.14 -12.82 15.89
N ILE A 167 -10.90 -12.35 15.98
CA ILE A 167 -10.16 -11.78 14.85
C ILE A 167 -8.88 -12.61 14.67
N PRO A 168 -8.66 -13.23 13.49
CA PRO A 168 -7.44 -13.97 13.20
C PRO A 168 -6.17 -13.15 13.50
N LYS A 169 -5.04 -13.79 13.75
CA LYS A 169 -3.76 -13.09 13.85
C LYS A 169 -3.17 -12.91 12.46
N PHE A 170 -2.77 -11.69 12.12
CA PHE A 170 -2.09 -11.44 10.87
C PHE A 170 -0.62 -11.89 10.98
N GLU A 171 -0.22 -12.82 10.13
CA GLU A 171 1.17 -13.23 9.94
C GLU A 171 1.58 -12.83 8.52
N SER A 172 2.53 -11.92 8.39
CA SER A 172 3.10 -11.65 7.08
C SER A 172 3.75 -12.94 6.60
N SER A 173 3.36 -13.42 5.43
CA SER A 173 4.10 -14.46 4.72
C SER A 173 5.46 -13.88 4.34
N ASN A 174 6.39 -13.86 5.30
CA ASN A 174 7.81 -13.78 5.04
C ASN A 174 8.19 -15.16 4.50
N GLU A 175 7.82 -15.44 3.25
CA GLU A 175 8.71 -16.23 2.43
C GLU A 175 9.88 -15.30 2.08
N PRO A 176 11.04 -15.43 2.75
CA PRO A 176 12.26 -14.93 2.13
C PRO A 176 12.31 -15.55 0.72
N LEU A 177 12.60 -14.72 -0.28
CA LEU A 177 12.88 -15.17 -1.63
C LEU A 177 13.83 -16.36 -1.52
N SER A 178 13.33 -17.57 -1.79
CA SER A 178 14.16 -18.76 -1.77
C SER A 178 15.26 -18.55 -2.78
N GLU A 179 16.51 -18.55 -2.32
CA GLU A 179 17.70 -18.79 -3.13
C GLU A 179 17.52 -20.13 -3.88
N SER A 180 16.90 -20.09 -5.06
CA SER A 180 17.10 -21.05 -6.14
C SER A 180 16.06 -20.84 -7.24
N SER A 181 16.33 -19.90 -8.12
CA SER A 181 16.27 -20.16 -9.55
C SER A 181 17.05 -19.05 -10.21
N GLU A 182 18.03 -19.42 -11.02
CA GLU A 182 18.62 -18.55 -12.02
C GLU A 182 17.52 -17.66 -12.58
N THR A 183 17.61 -16.36 -12.29
CA THR A 183 16.67 -15.35 -12.70
C THR A 183 16.81 -15.22 -14.21
N ASP A 184 16.13 -16.08 -14.96
CA ASP A 184 16.03 -15.98 -16.41
C ASP A 184 15.34 -14.65 -16.73
N PRO A 185 16.06 -13.62 -17.19
CA PRO A 185 15.46 -12.36 -17.58
C PRO A 185 14.61 -12.54 -18.85
N GLY A 186 14.74 -13.67 -19.55
CA GLY A 186 13.95 -14.05 -20.71
C GLY A 186 12.64 -14.78 -20.38
N ALA A 187 12.35 -15.05 -19.10
CA ALA A 187 11.08 -15.62 -18.70
C ALA A 187 9.95 -14.60 -18.92
N GLU A 188 8.94 -14.98 -19.70
CA GLU A 188 7.84 -14.09 -20.08
C GLU A 188 7.03 -13.63 -18.85
N ILE A 189 6.88 -12.31 -18.69
CA ILE A 189 6.12 -11.74 -17.57
C ILE A 189 4.63 -11.97 -17.81
N ASN A 190 4.00 -12.82 -17.00
CA ASN A 190 2.55 -13.03 -17.06
C ASN A 190 1.77 -11.74 -16.75
N LYS A 191 1.27 -11.09 -17.80
CA LYS A 191 0.48 -9.85 -17.75
C LYS A 191 -0.73 -9.92 -16.82
N TRP A 192 -1.44 -11.05 -16.80
CA TRP A 192 -2.64 -11.22 -15.97
C TRP A 192 -2.32 -11.40 -14.50
N LYS A 193 -1.14 -11.92 -14.18
CA LYS A 193 -0.66 -12.00 -12.80
C LYS A 193 -0.30 -10.61 -12.26
N VAL A 194 0.33 -9.76 -13.07
CA VAL A 194 0.60 -8.35 -12.73
C VAL A 194 -0.72 -7.60 -12.51
N ALA A 195 -1.63 -7.61 -13.49
CA ALA A 195 -2.92 -6.93 -13.39
C ALA A 195 -3.75 -7.39 -12.18
N LYS A 196 -3.76 -8.71 -11.92
CA LYS A 196 -4.43 -9.28 -10.75
C LYS A 196 -3.85 -8.74 -9.44
N LYS A 197 -2.53 -8.59 -9.33
CA LYS A 197 -1.89 -8.03 -8.13
C LYS A 197 -2.18 -6.54 -7.94
N ILE A 198 -2.18 -5.75 -9.02
CA ILE A 198 -2.60 -4.33 -8.96
C ILE A 198 -4.05 -4.24 -8.51
N ASN A 199 -4.91 -5.13 -9.00
CA ASN A 199 -6.30 -5.25 -8.58
C ASN A 199 -6.48 -6.09 -7.29
N TYR A 200 -5.47 -6.08 -6.41
CA TYR A 200 -5.48 -6.62 -5.04
C TYR A 200 -5.87 -8.10 -4.94
N GLY A 201 -5.55 -8.88 -5.97
CA GLY A 201 -5.76 -10.32 -5.97
C GLY A 201 -6.99 -10.79 -6.74
N ASP A 202 -7.85 -9.91 -7.27
CA ASP A 202 -9.03 -10.32 -8.04
C ASP A 202 -9.08 -9.69 -9.43
N ARG A 203 -9.74 -10.36 -10.39
CA ARG A 203 -9.88 -9.83 -11.76
C ARG A 203 -11.01 -8.81 -11.86
N VAL A 204 -12.08 -9.01 -11.09
CA VAL A 204 -13.26 -8.16 -11.02
C VAL A 204 -13.77 -8.18 -9.59
N ARG A 205 -13.80 -7.04 -8.92
CA ARG A 205 -14.31 -6.93 -7.55
C ARG A 205 -15.78 -6.60 -7.55
N THR A 206 -16.62 -7.61 -7.75
CA THR A 206 -18.09 -7.43 -7.81
C THR A 206 -18.69 -6.88 -6.52
N TYR A 207 -17.94 -6.98 -5.41
CA TYR A 207 -18.28 -6.51 -4.06
C TYR A 207 -17.90 -5.04 -3.80
N VAL A 208 -17.17 -4.40 -4.71
CA VAL A 208 -16.83 -2.97 -4.65
C VAL A 208 -17.87 -2.18 -5.43
N HIS A 209 -18.19 -0.96 -4.99
CA HIS A 209 -19.11 -0.08 -5.70
C HIS A 209 -18.71 0.00 -7.18
N PRO A 210 -19.64 -0.13 -8.15
CA PRO A 210 -19.31 -0.26 -9.56
C PRO A 210 -18.34 0.81 -10.07
N TYR A 211 -18.47 2.05 -9.58
CA TYR A 211 -17.56 3.14 -9.92
C TYR A 211 -16.10 2.85 -9.53
N ASP A 212 -15.87 2.44 -8.27
CA ASP A 212 -14.52 2.18 -7.75
C ASP A 212 -13.94 0.90 -8.35
N ARG A 213 -14.78 -0.13 -8.55
CA ARG A 213 -14.40 -1.34 -9.27
C ARG A 213 -13.91 -1.00 -10.68
N ASP A 214 -14.72 -0.26 -11.45
CA ASP A 214 -14.40 0.09 -12.82
C ASP A 214 -13.17 1.03 -12.90
N TYR A 215 -12.96 1.88 -11.88
CA TYR A 215 -11.74 2.68 -11.75
C TYR A 215 -10.51 1.80 -11.51
N GLN A 216 -10.56 0.88 -10.54
CA GLN A 216 -9.43 0.00 -10.20
C GLN A 216 -9.10 -0.97 -11.33
N GLU A 217 -10.11 -1.51 -12.02
CA GLU A 217 -9.89 -2.37 -13.20
C GLU A 217 -9.20 -1.60 -14.33
N ARG A 218 -9.64 -0.37 -14.60
CA ARG A 218 -9.01 0.49 -15.61
C ARG A 218 -7.56 0.80 -15.24
N LEU A 219 -7.34 1.16 -13.98
CA LEU A 219 -6.01 1.46 -13.45
C LEU A 219 -5.07 0.24 -13.54
N ALA A 220 -5.57 -0.95 -13.20
CA ALA A 220 -4.80 -2.18 -13.36
C ALA A 220 -4.42 -2.46 -14.82
N LEU A 221 -5.32 -2.21 -15.77
CA LEU A 221 -5.03 -2.36 -17.20
C LEU A 221 -4.04 -1.33 -17.72
N GLU A 222 -4.08 -0.11 -17.19
CA GLU A 222 -3.21 1.01 -17.54
C GLU A 222 -1.78 0.82 -17.01
N LEU A 223 -1.62 0.46 -15.75
CA LEU A 223 -0.31 0.35 -15.10
C LEU A 223 0.41 -0.98 -15.36
N THR A 224 -0.33 -2.02 -15.71
CA THR A 224 0.29 -3.32 -16.04
C THR A 224 1.35 -3.22 -17.15
N PRO A 225 1.08 -2.63 -18.33
CA PRO A 225 2.13 -2.47 -19.35
C PRO A 225 3.28 -1.60 -18.84
N VAL A 226 3.02 -0.52 -18.09
CA VAL A 226 4.08 0.32 -17.51
C VAL A 226 5.03 -0.52 -16.64
N ILE A 227 4.51 -1.34 -15.72
CA ILE A 227 5.35 -2.21 -14.88
C ILE A 227 6.17 -3.21 -15.72
N ILE A 228 5.54 -3.83 -16.73
CA ILE A 228 6.19 -4.84 -17.57
C ILE A 228 7.30 -4.18 -18.40
N ASP A 229 6.97 -3.11 -19.12
CA ASP A 229 7.90 -2.40 -20.00
C ASP A 229 9.09 -1.84 -19.21
N THR A 230 8.86 -1.31 -18.01
CA THR A 230 9.93 -0.85 -17.12
C THR A 230 10.83 -2.00 -16.64
N VAL A 231 10.25 -3.12 -16.20
CA VAL A 231 11.03 -4.28 -15.72
C VAL A 231 11.87 -4.88 -16.84
N GLU A 232 11.31 -5.02 -18.04
CA GLU A 232 12.00 -5.52 -19.22
C GLU A 232 13.12 -4.56 -19.66
N SER A 233 12.83 -3.26 -19.73
CA SER A 233 13.81 -2.22 -20.11
C SER A 233 15.00 -2.16 -19.16
N LEU A 234 14.79 -2.47 -17.88
CA LEU A 234 15.83 -2.49 -16.84
C LEU A 234 16.48 -3.88 -16.67
N TYR A 235 16.14 -4.85 -17.52
CA TYR A 235 16.65 -6.23 -17.47
C TYR A 235 16.49 -6.86 -16.08
N LEU A 236 15.32 -6.66 -15.48
CA LEU A 236 14.94 -7.20 -14.17
C LEU A 236 14.11 -8.47 -14.37
N SER A 237 14.05 -9.30 -13.33
CA SER A 237 13.32 -10.57 -13.41
C SER A 237 11.80 -10.38 -13.30
N PRO A 238 10.99 -11.34 -13.77
CA PRO A 238 9.54 -11.31 -13.60
C PRO A 238 9.09 -11.24 -12.13
N ALA A 239 9.90 -11.77 -11.21
CA ALA A 239 9.63 -11.68 -9.78
C ALA A 239 9.56 -10.22 -9.31
N VAL A 240 10.42 -9.35 -9.85
CA VAL A 240 10.40 -7.91 -9.57
C VAL A 240 9.09 -7.29 -10.05
N ALA A 241 8.61 -7.61 -11.26
CA ALA A 241 7.32 -7.11 -11.75
C ALA A 241 6.14 -7.48 -10.84
N TYR A 242 6.09 -8.74 -10.38
CA TYR A 242 5.05 -9.19 -9.46
C TYR A 242 5.14 -8.50 -8.11
N ARG A 243 6.36 -8.29 -7.60
CA ARG A 243 6.57 -7.61 -6.33
C ARG A 243 6.23 -6.13 -6.41
N THR A 244 6.63 -5.45 -7.49
CA THR A 244 6.23 -4.07 -7.80
C THR A 244 4.72 -3.90 -7.77
N ALA A 245 3.98 -4.77 -8.47
CA ALA A 245 2.51 -4.70 -8.51
C ALA A 245 1.87 -4.86 -7.12
N GLU A 246 2.43 -5.73 -6.29
CA GLU A 246 1.96 -5.95 -4.92
C GLU A 246 2.25 -4.76 -4.01
N LEU A 247 3.46 -4.20 -4.08
CA LEU A 247 3.87 -3.02 -3.32
C LEU A 247 3.07 -1.78 -3.72
N TYR A 248 2.83 -1.61 -5.02
CA TYR A 248 1.95 -0.57 -5.54
C TYR A 248 0.53 -0.71 -4.97
N ALA A 249 -0.06 -1.90 -5.03
CA ALA A 249 -1.41 -2.15 -4.50
C ALA A 249 -1.49 -1.87 -2.99
N LYS A 250 -0.48 -2.29 -2.21
CA LYS A 250 -0.40 -1.99 -0.77
C LYS A 250 -0.35 -0.49 -0.51
N GLY A 251 0.50 0.25 -1.23
CA GLY A 251 0.58 1.71 -1.12
C GLY A 251 -0.72 2.40 -1.54
N HIS A 252 -1.37 1.92 -2.61
CA HIS A 252 -2.66 2.45 -3.03
C HIS A 252 -3.75 2.20 -1.98
N ALA A 253 -3.83 1.00 -1.37
CA ALA A 253 -4.79 0.72 -0.29
C ALA A 253 -4.60 1.64 0.92
N ALA A 254 -3.34 1.92 1.26
CA ALA A 254 -2.98 2.77 2.38
C ALA A 254 -3.18 4.28 2.09
N GLY A 255 -3.69 4.66 0.92
CA GLY A 255 -3.89 6.08 0.56
C GLY A 255 -2.58 6.85 0.31
N VAL A 256 -1.46 6.14 0.13
CA VAL A 256 -0.13 6.70 -0.12
C VAL A 256 -0.04 7.35 -1.50
N VAL A 257 -0.86 6.85 -2.43
CA VAL A 257 -0.91 7.23 -3.85
C VAL A 257 -2.15 8.12 -4.06
N PRO A 258 -2.03 9.46 -4.01
CA PRO A 258 -3.09 10.35 -4.46
C PRO A 258 -3.29 10.10 -5.97
N GLY A 259 -4.55 10.07 -6.41
CA GLY A 259 -4.99 9.54 -7.72
C GLY A 259 -4.47 10.20 -9.01
N ALA A 260 -3.38 10.97 -8.96
CA ALA A 260 -2.75 11.64 -10.11
C ALA A 260 -1.24 11.37 -10.28
N ALA A 261 -0.63 10.48 -9.48
CA ALA A 261 0.82 10.20 -9.56
C ALA A 261 1.11 8.69 -9.44
N HIS A 262 0.52 7.91 -10.36
CA HIS A 262 0.56 6.45 -10.32
C HIS A 262 1.89 5.90 -10.80
N GLU A 263 2.44 6.46 -11.86
CA GLU A 263 3.72 6.12 -12.49
C GLU A 263 4.88 6.39 -11.52
N SER A 264 4.86 7.55 -10.86
CA SER A 264 5.77 7.88 -9.75
C SER A 264 5.72 6.84 -8.62
N SER A 265 4.52 6.31 -8.33
CA SER A 265 4.31 5.30 -7.28
C SER A 265 4.72 3.90 -7.75
N VAL A 266 4.57 3.59 -9.04
CA VAL A 266 5.11 2.40 -9.68
C VAL A 266 6.63 2.41 -9.64
N GLY A 267 7.27 3.52 -10.02
CA GLY A 267 8.73 3.67 -9.94
C GLY A 267 9.26 3.50 -8.52
N ALA A 268 8.52 4.01 -7.52
CA ALA A 268 8.87 3.83 -6.12
C ALA A 268 8.74 2.38 -5.66
N ALA A 269 7.63 1.72 -5.99
CA ALA A 269 7.41 0.31 -5.70
C ALA A 269 8.45 -0.59 -6.39
N LEU A 270 8.83 -0.27 -7.63
CA LEU A 270 9.85 -0.98 -8.38
C LEU A 270 11.23 -0.81 -7.78
N ARG A 271 11.56 0.40 -7.32
CA ARG A 271 12.83 0.65 -6.62
C ARG A 271 12.95 -0.23 -5.38
N ILE A 272 11.89 -0.34 -4.58
CA ILE A 272 11.84 -1.22 -3.41
C ILE A 272 12.02 -2.68 -3.84
N ALA A 273 11.20 -3.15 -4.78
CA ALA A 273 11.25 -4.54 -5.26
C ALA A 273 12.62 -4.93 -5.82
N ALA A 274 13.29 -4.03 -6.54
CA ALA A 274 14.61 -4.27 -7.10
C ALA A 274 15.71 -4.36 -6.02
N ILE A 275 15.58 -3.60 -4.92
CA ILE A 275 16.49 -3.70 -3.76
C ILE A 275 16.22 -5.00 -3.01
N GLU A 276 14.96 -5.33 -2.72
CA GLU A 276 14.58 -6.59 -2.07
C GLU A 276 15.09 -7.82 -2.85
N ALA A 277 15.14 -7.73 -4.18
CA ALA A 277 15.65 -8.79 -5.04
C ALA A 277 17.18 -8.86 -5.15
N GLY A 278 17.93 -7.94 -4.52
CA GLY A 278 19.38 -7.85 -4.64
C GLY A 278 19.86 -7.44 -6.05
N THR A 279 19.00 -6.83 -6.87
CA THR A 279 19.33 -6.37 -8.22
C THR A 279 18.96 -4.89 -8.40
N PRO A 280 19.56 -3.98 -7.61
CA PRO A 280 19.20 -2.58 -7.62
C PRO A 280 19.46 -1.92 -8.98
N ARG A 281 18.69 -0.86 -9.26
CA ARG A 281 18.88 0.03 -10.40
C ARG A 281 18.99 1.48 -9.91
N PRO A 282 19.81 2.31 -10.58
CA PRO A 282 19.83 3.73 -10.32
C PRO A 282 18.42 4.33 -10.37
N LEU A 283 18.17 5.30 -9.50
CA LEU A 283 16.88 5.99 -9.47
C LEU A 283 16.61 6.76 -10.77
N ALA A 284 17.67 7.25 -11.44
CA ALA A 284 17.57 7.96 -12.71
C ALA A 284 17.01 7.05 -13.81
N ASP A 285 17.57 5.86 -14.01
CA ASP A 285 17.09 4.90 -15.00
C ASP A 285 15.62 4.53 -14.78
N ILE A 286 15.23 4.30 -13.52
CA ILE A 286 13.84 4.00 -13.18
C ILE A 286 12.96 5.19 -13.58
N ALA A 287 13.37 6.42 -13.22
CA ALA A 287 12.64 7.63 -13.55
C ALA A 287 12.47 7.84 -15.06
N ASP A 288 13.53 7.59 -15.84
CA ASP A 288 13.52 7.71 -17.29
C ASP A 288 12.55 6.71 -17.93
N THR A 289 12.50 5.46 -17.43
CA THR A 289 11.59 4.43 -17.97
C THR A 289 10.11 4.64 -17.67
N VAL A 290 9.78 5.29 -16.55
CA VAL A 290 8.39 5.61 -16.19
C VAL A 290 7.99 7.04 -16.55
N GLU A 291 8.89 7.80 -17.19
CA GLU A 291 8.72 9.20 -17.61
C GLU A 291 8.37 10.17 -16.46
N GLU A 292 8.99 10.00 -15.30
CA GLU A 292 8.68 10.78 -14.09
C GLU A 292 9.91 11.51 -13.50
N ASP A 293 9.66 12.47 -12.61
CA ASP A 293 10.75 13.15 -11.90
C ASP A 293 11.36 12.26 -10.78
N PRO A 294 12.69 12.10 -10.71
CA PRO A 294 13.34 11.30 -9.67
C PRO A 294 12.99 11.72 -8.23
N THR A 295 12.72 13.02 -8.00
CA THR A 295 12.32 13.54 -6.69
C THR A 295 10.92 13.07 -6.33
N SER A 296 10.00 13.03 -7.30
CA SER A 296 8.65 12.52 -7.10
C SER A 296 8.69 11.04 -6.69
N ILE A 297 9.44 10.22 -7.43
CA ILE A 297 9.65 8.81 -7.11
C ILE A 297 10.26 8.64 -5.72
N ARG A 298 11.27 9.43 -5.36
CA ARG A 298 11.89 9.40 -4.02
C ARG A 298 10.90 9.72 -2.91
N ASN A 299 10.06 10.73 -3.10
CA ASN A 299 9.05 11.12 -2.11
C ASN A 299 8.00 10.01 -1.95
N LYS A 300 7.55 9.40 -3.06
CA LYS A 300 6.63 8.25 -3.03
C LYS A 300 7.25 7.05 -2.34
N PHE A 301 8.51 6.75 -2.64
CA PHE A 301 9.27 5.67 -2.02
C PHE A 301 9.31 5.82 -0.49
N GLN A 302 9.69 7.00 0.01
CA GLN A 302 9.72 7.27 1.45
C GLN A 302 8.33 7.13 2.08
N ARG A 303 7.29 7.56 1.35
CA ARG A 303 5.91 7.50 1.81
C ARG A 303 5.38 6.06 1.86
N ILE A 304 5.63 5.26 0.81
CA ILE A 304 5.28 3.84 0.77
C ILE A 304 5.97 3.11 1.91
N MET A 305 7.27 3.35 2.11
CA MET A 305 8.04 2.76 3.21
C MET A 305 7.44 3.09 4.58
N LYS A 306 7.05 4.35 4.82
CA LYS A 306 6.53 4.81 6.11
C LYS A 306 5.11 4.32 6.40
N GLU A 307 4.25 4.33 5.38
CA GLU A 307 2.79 4.13 5.54
C GLU A 307 2.37 2.67 5.29
N THR A 308 3.20 1.87 4.63
CA THR A 308 3.03 0.41 4.61
C THR A 308 3.94 -0.19 5.70
N SER A 309 3.51 -1.25 6.40
CA SER A 309 4.27 -1.91 7.47
C SER A 309 5.65 -2.46 7.05
N LEU A 310 6.14 -2.16 5.84
CA LEU A 310 7.50 -2.37 5.40
C LEU A 310 8.51 -1.66 6.28
N SER A 311 8.18 -0.51 6.89
CA SER A 311 9.08 0.16 7.86
C SER A 311 9.31 -0.66 9.13
N GLU A 312 8.48 -1.67 9.45
CA GLU A 312 8.68 -2.53 10.63
C GLU A 312 9.65 -3.69 10.31
N THR A 313 9.88 -3.98 9.02
CA THR A 313 10.75 -5.04 8.53
C THR A 313 12.02 -4.53 7.83
N LEU A 314 12.02 -3.29 7.35
CA LEU A 314 13.13 -2.63 6.67
C LEU A 314 13.31 -1.21 7.22
N ASP A 315 14.51 -0.90 7.70
CA ASP A 315 14.92 0.46 8.01
C ASP A 315 15.17 1.24 6.70
N VAL A 316 14.98 2.56 6.70
CA VAL A 316 15.34 3.43 5.55
C VAL A 316 16.84 3.32 5.24
N SER A 317 17.65 3.03 6.26
CA SER A 317 19.07 2.71 6.11
C SER A 317 19.34 1.36 5.42
N ASP A 318 18.42 0.39 5.49
CA ASP A 318 18.55 -0.89 4.77
C ASP A 318 18.38 -0.74 3.25
N LEU A 319 17.89 0.42 2.79
CA LEU A 319 17.79 0.77 1.37
C LEU A 319 19.02 1.56 0.88
N ILE A 320 20.02 1.77 1.76
CA ILE A 320 21.37 2.13 1.34
C ILE A 320 21.93 0.91 0.64
N VAL A 321 21.91 0.97 -0.70
CA VAL A 321 22.43 -0.09 -1.54
C VAL A 321 23.95 -0.12 -1.42
N ASP A 322 24.49 -1.28 -1.08
CA ASP A 322 25.93 -1.49 -1.06
C ASP A 322 26.49 -1.30 -2.49
N PRO A 323 27.61 -0.61 -2.68
CA PRO A 323 28.27 -0.53 -3.97
C PRO A 323 28.41 -1.88 -4.68
N VAL A 324 28.69 -2.96 -3.96
CA VAL A 324 28.84 -4.31 -4.52
C VAL A 324 27.60 -4.75 -5.31
N ASP A 325 26.40 -4.37 -4.88
CA ASP A 325 25.15 -4.77 -5.53
C ASP A 325 24.95 -4.11 -6.90
N TYR A 326 25.66 -3.02 -7.19
CA TYR A 326 25.65 -2.35 -8.50
C TYR A 326 26.71 -2.88 -9.47
N VAL A 327 27.60 -3.77 -9.05
CA VAL A 327 28.62 -4.36 -9.93
C VAL A 327 28.00 -5.05 -11.16
N PRO A 328 26.95 -5.90 -11.03
CA PRO A 328 26.31 -6.53 -12.18
C PRO A 328 25.67 -5.52 -13.14
N TYR A 329 25.15 -4.41 -12.62
CA TYR A 329 24.54 -3.34 -13.40
C TYR A 329 25.58 -2.63 -14.27
N ILE A 330 26.70 -2.18 -13.69
CA ILE A 330 27.77 -1.51 -14.42
C ILE A 330 28.49 -2.46 -15.38
N ALA A 331 28.73 -3.72 -14.99
CA ALA A 331 29.30 -4.73 -15.88
C ALA A 331 28.49 -4.90 -17.17
N ARG A 332 27.16 -4.83 -17.08
CA ARG A 332 26.26 -4.89 -18.24
C ARG A 332 26.42 -3.70 -19.17
N HIS A 333 26.44 -2.48 -18.62
CA HIS A 333 26.61 -1.26 -19.41
C HIS A 333 27.99 -1.17 -20.07
N LEU A 334 29.01 -1.79 -19.45
CA LEU A 334 30.35 -1.93 -20.01
C LEU A 334 30.50 -3.10 -20.99
N GLY A 335 29.48 -3.97 -21.13
CA GLY A 335 29.54 -5.15 -22.00
C GLY A 335 30.50 -6.25 -21.51
N VAL A 336 30.75 -6.34 -20.20
CA VAL A 336 31.71 -7.28 -19.58
C VAL A 336 31.04 -8.25 -18.59
N THR A 337 29.76 -8.55 -18.80
CA THR A 337 28.96 -9.42 -17.90
C THR A 337 29.58 -10.80 -17.68
N ASP A 338 30.22 -11.35 -18.71
CA ASP A 338 30.77 -12.71 -18.70
C ASP A 338 32.15 -12.78 -18.03
N ASP A 339 32.77 -11.64 -17.76
CA ASP A 339 34.09 -11.57 -17.14
C ASP A 339 33.99 -11.68 -15.62
N THR A 340 33.93 -12.93 -15.15
CA THR A 340 33.82 -13.23 -13.72
C THR A 340 35.08 -12.84 -12.94
N SER A 341 36.26 -12.89 -13.58
CA SER A 341 37.51 -12.49 -12.92
C SER A 341 37.51 -11.00 -12.62
N LEU A 342 37.13 -10.17 -13.61
CA LEU A 342 37.03 -8.74 -13.43
C LEU A 342 36.00 -8.36 -12.36
N ARG A 343 34.81 -8.97 -12.40
CA ARG A 343 33.77 -8.71 -11.41
C ARG A 343 34.23 -9.03 -9.99
N ASN A 344 34.92 -10.16 -9.79
CA ASN A 344 35.47 -10.53 -8.49
C ASN A 344 36.52 -9.52 -8.02
N SER A 345 37.44 -9.09 -8.89
CA SER A 345 38.43 -8.06 -8.54
C SER A 345 37.77 -6.72 -8.17
N VAL A 346 36.70 -6.33 -8.86
CA VAL A 346 35.93 -5.13 -8.53
C VAL A 346 35.26 -5.28 -7.16
N CYS A 347 34.62 -6.42 -6.88
CA CYS A 347 34.02 -6.68 -5.57
C CYS A 347 35.08 -6.64 -4.45
N GLU A 348 36.26 -7.24 -4.66
CA GLU A 348 37.37 -7.19 -3.70
C GLU A 348 37.82 -5.76 -3.41
N LEU A 349 37.96 -4.91 -4.44
CA LEU A 349 38.31 -3.50 -4.27
C LEU A 349 37.25 -2.75 -3.47
N LEU A 350 35.97 -3.01 -3.72
CA LEU A 350 34.86 -2.39 -2.98
C LEU A 350 34.88 -2.84 -1.52
N THR A 351 34.97 -4.14 -1.24
CA THR A 351 34.95 -4.65 0.14
C THR A 351 36.15 -4.20 1.00
N GLN A 352 37.28 -3.84 0.39
CA GLN A 352 38.46 -3.36 1.10
C GLN A 352 38.37 -1.89 1.55
N GLU A 353 37.49 -1.10 0.94
CA GLU A 353 37.32 0.33 1.25
C GLU A 353 36.16 0.55 2.23
N GLU A 354 36.35 1.45 3.20
CA GLU A 354 35.24 1.91 4.03
C GLU A 354 34.36 2.89 3.25
N HIS A 355 33.17 2.44 2.86
CA HIS A 355 32.19 3.29 2.19
C HIS A 355 31.48 4.20 3.22
N GLY A 356 31.90 5.45 3.28
CA GLY A 356 31.18 6.47 4.06
C GLY A 356 29.82 6.78 3.43
N GLY A 357 28.75 6.83 4.24
CA GLY A 357 27.35 7.00 3.78
C GLY A 357 27.00 8.30 3.03
N GLY A 358 27.98 9.14 2.68
CA GLY A 358 27.81 10.33 1.84
C GLY A 358 28.24 10.16 0.38
N SER A 359 28.80 9.00 0.00
CA SER A 359 29.26 8.73 -1.36
C SER A 359 28.17 8.06 -2.20
N ASN A 360 28.12 8.36 -3.51
CA ASN A 360 27.17 7.69 -4.41
C ASN A 360 27.70 6.29 -4.75
N PRO A 361 26.99 5.19 -4.44
CA PRO A 361 27.47 3.83 -4.68
C PRO A 361 27.88 3.56 -6.14
N ILE A 362 27.14 4.13 -7.10
CA ILE A 362 27.46 4.00 -8.54
C ILE A 362 28.84 4.59 -8.86
N SER A 363 29.18 5.70 -8.20
CA SER A 363 30.46 6.38 -8.42
C SER A 363 31.65 5.61 -7.86
N GLU A 364 31.42 4.77 -6.86
CA GLU A 364 32.40 3.90 -6.24
C GLU A 364 32.64 2.66 -7.11
N VAL A 365 31.56 2.03 -7.56
CA VAL A 365 31.63 0.92 -8.52
C VAL A 365 32.33 1.33 -9.81
N ALA A 366 31.98 2.49 -10.38
CA ALA A 366 32.63 3.00 -11.58
C ALA A 366 34.14 3.21 -11.39
N ALA A 367 34.56 3.73 -10.22
CA ALA A 367 35.97 3.90 -9.91
C ALA A 367 36.69 2.56 -9.71
N ALA A 368 36.07 1.59 -9.03
CA ALA A 368 36.61 0.25 -8.85
C ALA A 368 36.77 -0.48 -10.20
N PHE A 369 35.80 -0.39 -11.10
CA PHE A 369 35.93 -0.87 -12.49
C PHE A 369 37.11 -0.22 -13.21
N TYR A 370 37.24 1.10 -13.11
CA TYR A 370 38.35 1.80 -13.76
C TYR A 370 39.72 1.34 -13.21
N VAL A 371 39.84 1.10 -11.91
CA VAL A 371 41.07 0.56 -11.31
C VAL A 371 41.35 -0.87 -11.80
N ALA A 372 40.37 -1.76 -11.68
CA ALA A 372 40.55 -3.17 -12.05
C ALA A 372 40.86 -3.33 -13.54
N MET A 373 40.16 -2.60 -14.41
CA MET A 373 40.41 -2.64 -15.86
C MET A 373 41.76 -2.04 -16.23
N LYS A 374 42.23 -0.99 -15.53
CA LYS A 374 43.54 -0.37 -15.76
C LYS A 374 44.72 -1.23 -15.29
N GLN A 375 44.51 -2.08 -14.29
CA GLN A 375 45.52 -3.04 -13.82
C GLN A 375 45.64 -4.28 -14.72
N SER A 376 44.69 -4.47 -15.64
CA SER A 376 44.65 -5.59 -16.57
C SER A 376 45.12 -5.17 -17.95
N ASP A 377 45.97 -5.98 -18.58
CA ASP A 377 46.41 -5.76 -19.97
C ASP A 377 45.32 -6.10 -21.01
N ASN A 378 44.17 -6.65 -20.57
CA ASN A 378 43.12 -7.14 -21.46
C ASN A 378 42.11 -6.06 -21.88
N TYR A 379 42.14 -4.86 -21.28
CA TYR A 379 41.17 -3.80 -21.58
C TYR A 379 41.85 -2.51 -22.01
N SER A 380 41.36 -1.92 -23.10
CA SER A 380 41.72 -0.58 -23.55
C SER A 380 40.57 0.41 -23.28
N ILE A 381 40.10 0.47 -22.03
CA ILE A 381 38.95 1.30 -21.66
C ILE A 381 39.39 2.67 -21.16
N THR A 382 38.65 3.72 -21.52
CA THR A 382 38.91 5.07 -21.05
C THR A 382 38.05 5.44 -19.85
N GLN A 383 38.43 6.51 -19.13
CA GLN A 383 37.57 7.09 -18.09
C GLN A 383 36.23 7.57 -18.67
N GLU A 384 36.24 8.05 -19.91
CA GLU A 384 35.04 8.49 -20.63
C GLU A 384 34.06 7.34 -20.87
N ASP A 385 34.56 6.16 -21.24
CA ASP A 385 33.72 4.98 -21.46
C ASP A 385 33.01 4.54 -20.18
N ILE A 386 33.73 4.55 -19.06
CA ILE A 386 33.16 4.19 -17.75
C ILE A 386 32.21 5.27 -17.25
N ALA A 387 32.54 6.54 -17.45
CA ALA A 387 31.67 7.68 -17.12
C ALA A 387 30.34 7.58 -17.86
N ARG A 388 30.40 7.26 -19.16
CA ARG A 388 29.22 7.04 -20.01
C ARG A 388 28.39 5.86 -19.52
N ALA A 389 29.01 4.72 -19.21
CA ALA A 389 28.32 3.51 -18.75
C ALA A 389 27.65 3.69 -17.37
N ALA A 390 28.20 4.54 -16.51
CA ALA A 390 27.67 4.82 -15.19
C ALA A 390 26.82 6.11 -15.12
N GLU A 391 26.66 6.81 -16.24
CA GLU A 391 25.97 8.10 -16.36
C GLU A 391 26.43 9.16 -15.33
N ILE A 392 27.74 9.23 -15.11
CA ILE A 392 28.37 10.20 -14.21
C ILE A 392 29.47 10.99 -14.93
N SER A 393 29.97 12.04 -14.29
CA SER A 393 31.11 12.79 -14.84
C SER A 393 32.44 12.04 -14.65
N GLU A 394 33.37 12.18 -15.60
CA GLU A 394 34.75 11.71 -15.46
C GLU A 394 35.44 12.26 -14.20
N VAL A 395 35.10 13.49 -13.82
CA VAL A 395 35.62 14.12 -12.59
C VAL A 395 35.18 13.35 -11.36
N THR A 396 33.94 12.83 -11.33
CA THR A 396 33.42 11.98 -10.26
C THR A 396 34.24 10.69 -10.15
N ILE A 397 34.51 10.02 -11.28
CA ILE A 397 35.36 8.82 -11.31
C ILE A 397 36.75 9.14 -10.78
N ARG A 398 37.36 10.24 -11.24
CA ARG A 398 38.71 10.64 -10.81
C ARG A 398 38.80 10.94 -9.31
N ASN A 399 37.76 11.52 -8.73
CA ASN A 399 37.71 11.80 -7.29
C ASN A 399 37.66 10.50 -6.47
N ASN A 400 36.86 9.53 -6.90
CA ASN A 400 36.75 8.23 -6.23
C ASN A 400 37.93 7.28 -6.53
N TYR A 401 38.57 7.39 -7.69
CA TYR A 401 39.75 6.59 -8.07
C TYR A 401 40.89 6.68 -7.06
N ARG A 402 41.04 7.83 -6.38
CA ARG A 402 42.07 8.01 -5.34
C ARG A 402 41.86 7.13 -4.12
N LYS A 403 40.62 6.72 -3.82
CA LYS A 403 40.30 5.78 -2.74
C LYS A 403 40.96 4.42 -3.06
N TYR A 404 40.63 3.87 -4.22
CA TYR A 404 41.08 2.56 -4.68
C TYR A 404 42.55 2.47 -5.17
N THR A 405 43.27 3.59 -5.30
CA THR A 405 44.68 3.62 -5.74
C THR A 405 45.64 4.26 -4.75
N GLY A 406 45.12 4.74 -3.63
CA GLY A 406 45.88 5.38 -2.58
C GLY A 406 45.93 4.53 -1.33
N SER A 407 46.99 3.74 -1.19
CA SER A 407 47.76 3.70 0.05
C SER A 407 49.24 3.47 -0.32
N PRO A 408 50.21 3.98 0.45
CA PRO A 408 50.24 3.91 1.92
C PRO A 408 49.48 5.01 2.63
#